data_AF-A0AAN8I9A2-F1
#
_entry.id   AF-A0AAN8I9A2-F1
#
_cell.length_a   1.000
_cell.length_b   1.000
_cell.length_c   1.000
_cell.angle_alpha   90.00
_cell.angle_beta   90.00
_cell.angle_gamma   90.00
#
_symmetry.space_group_name_H-M   'P 1'
#
loop_
_entity.id
_entity.type
_entity.pdbx_description
1 polymer ?
#
loop_
_entity_poly.entity_id
_entity_poly.type
_entity_poly.pdbx_seq_one_letter_code
_entity_poly.pdbx_strand_id
1 'polypeptide(L)'
;MRDVFDTCKLYDINAGIISIDQEKAFDRVDHKFLFTTLQAFGVGEGFLSWVRILYHEAFCVIKVGGGLSVPVPVGRGIRQGCPISGQLYSIAIEPLLCRLRSRLRGLCLPEMSHSPPVVVSAYADDINIIIQGHTDVQELKESLALYEKASSAKVNWGKSEAVLVGQWRVGDIPSLPGGIRWGRRGIKVLGVQLGTEEFQKQNWEGVLDKVEAKLSKWRWLLPQLSYRGRALVVNHLVASSLWHKLIVLAPPPGLVKELQRCLVNFFWSGQHWLKASVLYLPVAEGGQGLIDIQSRTAAFRLQTAQRLLYGSGQRWLDPARLLLRKAGRLGMDKHLLLIRTTKADLTGLTSFYRSVLNAWQTLKVTRTPDQRPGMWVFEEPLQKNDLFPTATFSSAALGTKCVEAGITKLGHLKRTSVETLCHTINIKSSKVI
;
A
#
# COMPACT_ATOMS: atom_id res chain seq x y z
N MET A 1 3.75 3.93 0.31
CA MET A 1 4.61 4.52 -0.72
C MET A 1 3.84 5.12 -1.88
N ARG A 2 3.03 4.38 -2.68
CA ARG A 2 2.21 4.97 -3.77
C ARG A 2 1.45 6.23 -3.33
N ASP A 3 0.66 6.12 -2.26
CA ASP A 3 -0.16 7.24 -1.77
C ASP A 3 0.67 8.42 -1.28
N VAL A 4 1.90 8.18 -0.83
CA VAL A 4 2.85 9.24 -0.47
C VAL A 4 3.30 9.99 -1.71
N PHE A 5 3.69 9.29 -2.78
CA PHE A 5 4.03 9.90 -4.08
C PHE A 5 2.87 10.73 -4.62
N ASP A 6 1.67 10.14 -4.65
CA ASP A 6 0.48 10.81 -5.18
C ASP A 6 0.10 12.03 -4.33
N THR A 7 0.26 11.94 -3.00
CA THR A 7 0.00 13.07 -2.09
C THR A 7 0.97 14.21 -2.35
N CYS A 8 2.28 13.93 -2.40
CA CYS A 8 3.28 14.97 -2.66
C CYS A 8 3.04 15.66 -4.00
N LYS A 9 2.64 14.93 -5.04
CA LYS A 9 2.30 15.52 -6.33
C LYS A 9 1.03 16.38 -6.30
N LEU A 10 -0.05 15.88 -5.69
CA LEU A 10 -1.34 16.58 -5.68
C LEU A 10 -1.38 17.80 -4.77
N TYR A 11 -0.51 17.85 -3.75
CA TYR A 11 -0.40 18.95 -2.80
C TYR A 11 0.87 19.80 -2.99
N ASP A 12 1.63 19.55 -4.06
CA ASP A 12 2.89 20.22 -4.39
C ASP A 12 3.88 20.28 -3.20
N ILE A 13 4.05 19.13 -2.53
CA ILE A 13 4.91 18.99 -1.37
C ILE A 13 6.26 18.43 -1.80
N ASN A 14 7.33 19.11 -1.42
CA ASN A 14 8.68 18.62 -1.59
C ASN A 14 8.97 17.48 -0.60
N ALA A 15 9.30 16.31 -1.13
CA ALA A 15 9.76 15.17 -0.36
C ALA A 15 10.90 14.43 -1.09
N GLY A 16 11.92 14.03 -0.35
CA GLY A 16 12.94 13.10 -0.82
C GLY A 16 12.60 11.70 -0.34
N ILE A 17 12.69 10.71 -1.22
CA ILE A 17 12.49 9.30 -0.86
C ILE A 17 13.82 8.58 -1.08
N ILE A 18 14.37 8.00 -0.03
CA ILE A 18 15.62 7.25 -0.05
C ILE A 18 15.29 5.78 0.25
N SER A 19 15.48 4.91 -0.73
CA SER A 19 15.38 3.46 -0.54
C SER A 19 16.76 2.89 -0.24
N ILE A 20 16.90 2.33 0.95
CA ILE A 20 18.13 1.75 1.47
C ILE A 20 18.04 0.23 1.36
N ASP A 21 19.07 -0.37 0.78
CA ASP A 21 19.31 -1.83 0.72
C ASP A 21 20.34 -2.20 1.80
N GLN A 22 20.08 -3.25 2.58
CA GLN A 22 21.03 -3.76 3.59
C GLN A 22 21.94 -4.84 2.98
N GLU A 23 23.25 -4.71 3.18
CA GLU A 23 24.22 -5.67 2.67
C GLU A 23 24.15 -6.99 3.44
N LYS A 24 23.57 -8.03 2.84
CA LYS A 24 23.43 -9.36 3.47
C LYS A 24 22.72 -9.29 4.82
N ALA A 25 21.52 -8.70 4.81
CA ALA A 25 20.73 -8.38 6.00
C ALA A 25 20.69 -9.49 7.05
N PHE A 26 20.41 -10.73 6.64
CA PHE A 26 20.29 -11.87 7.55
C PHE A 26 21.66 -12.34 8.05
N ASP A 27 22.67 -12.36 7.18
CA ASP A 27 24.00 -12.89 7.50
C ASP A 27 24.80 -11.94 8.39
N ARG A 28 24.42 -10.66 8.45
CA ARG A 28 25.09 -9.63 9.25
C ARG A 28 24.59 -9.47 10.67
N VAL A 29 23.43 -10.06 11.02
CA VAL A 29 22.83 -9.86 12.35
C VAL A 29 23.78 -10.34 13.44
N ASP A 30 24.29 -9.40 14.24
CA ASP A 30 25.07 -9.72 15.43
C ASP A 30 24.19 -10.35 16.50
N HIS A 31 24.61 -11.51 17.03
CA HIS A 31 23.80 -12.26 18.00
C HIS A 31 23.67 -11.52 19.33
N LYS A 32 24.73 -10.86 19.80
CA LYS A 32 24.70 -10.10 21.06
C LYS A 32 23.73 -8.93 20.96
N PHE A 33 23.78 -8.19 19.86
CA PHE A 33 22.83 -7.13 19.55
C PHE A 33 21.39 -7.65 19.48
N LEU A 34 21.15 -8.77 18.79
CA LEU A 34 19.83 -9.40 18.69
C LEU A 34 19.26 -9.75 20.09
N PHE A 35 20.02 -10.44 20.93
CA PHE A 35 19.56 -10.84 22.26
C PHE A 35 19.34 -9.63 23.18
N THR A 36 20.23 -8.63 23.13
CA THR A 36 20.06 -7.37 23.88
C THR A 36 18.78 -6.65 23.45
N THR A 37 18.52 -6.62 22.14
CA THR A 37 17.32 -6.01 21.56
C THR A 37 16.06 -6.74 22.02
N LEU A 38 16.02 -8.07 21.90
CA LEU A 38 14.88 -8.87 22.37
C LEU A 38 14.59 -8.65 23.86
N GLN A 39 15.63 -8.60 24.68
CA GLN A 39 15.49 -8.31 26.11
C GLN A 39 14.93 -6.91 26.36
N ALA A 40 15.39 -5.89 25.61
CA ALA A 40 14.86 -4.53 25.69
C ALA A 40 13.38 -4.40 25.28
N PHE A 41 12.91 -5.26 24.37
CA PHE A 41 11.48 -5.38 24.03
C PHE A 41 10.66 -6.18 25.07
N GLY A 42 11.28 -6.64 26.15
CA GLY A 42 10.60 -7.36 27.24
C GLY A 42 10.32 -8.82 26.93
N VAL A 43 11.03 -9.42 25.97
CA VAL A 43 10.91 -10.86 25.69
C VAL A 43 11.44 -11.66 26.88
N GLY A 44 10.61 -12.54 27.44
CA GLY A 44 10.94 -13.30 28.65
C GLY A 44 12.10 -14.27 28.47
N GLU A 45 12.89 -14.47 29.54
CA GLU A 45 14.09 -15.32 29.54
C GLU A 45 13.85 -16.77 29.09
N GLY A 46 12.67 -17.33 29.36
CA GLY A 46 12.32 -18.67 28.88
C GLY A 46 12.37 -18.77 27.35
N PHE A 47 11.76 -17.81 26.64
CA PHE A 47 11.82 -17.75 25.18
C PHE A 47 13.22 -17.43 24.67
N LEU A 48 13.92 -16.49 25.31
CA LEU A 48 15.32 -16.17 24.96
C LEU A 48 16.21 -17.41 25.06
N SER A 49 16.02 -18.25 26.07
CA SER A 49 16.78 -19.49 26.25
C SER A 49 16.56 -20.48 25.10
N TRP A 50 15.31 -20.65 24.65
CA TRP A 50 15.01 -21.46 23.45
C TRP A 50 15.68 -20.91 22.19
N VAL A 51 15.66 -19.60 22.01
CA VAL A 51 16.33 -18.96 20.87
C VAL A 51 17.85 -19.10 20.98
N ARG A 52 18.43 -18.97 22.18
CA ARG A 52 19.87 -19.18 22.41
C ARG A 52 20.33 -20.56 21.99
N ILE A 53 19.55 -21.62 22.26
CA ILE A 53 19.88 -23.00 21.83
C ILE A 53 20.07 -23.08 20.30
N LEU A 54 19.33 -22.29 19.51
CA LEU A 54 19.43 -22.32 18.05
C LEU A 54 20.71 -21.67 17.50
N TYR A 55 21.31 -20.74 18.25
CA TYR A 55 22.44 -19.91 17.80
C TYR A 55 23.73 -20.13 18.59
N HIS A 56 23.65 -20.72 19.79
CA HIS A 56 24.80 -21.03 20.62
C HIS A 56 25.64 -22.12 19.98
N GLU A 57 26.94 -21.84 19.78
CA GLU A 57 27.90 -22.75 19.14
C GLU A 57 27.36 -23.38 17.83
N ALA A 58 26.64 -22.58 17.03
CA ALA A 58 26.14 -23.03 15.75
C ALA A 58 27.31 -23.23 14.76
N PHE A 59 27.28 -24.33 14.01
CA PHE A 59 28.22 -24.60 12.92
C PHE A 59 27.47 -24.80 11.60
N CYS A 60 28.10 -24.44 10.49
CA CYS A 60 27.62 -24.76 9.15
C CYS A 60 28.60 -25.70 8.44
N VAL A 61 28.06 -26.55 7.57
CA VAL A 61 28.83 -27.46 6.71
C VAL A 61 28.43 -27.17 5.28
N ILE A 62 29.42 -26.98 4.40
CA ILE A 62 29.21 -26.66 3.00
C ILE A 62 29.20 -27.96 2.21
N LYS A 63 28.14 -28.20 1.45
CA LYS A 63 28.03 -29.35 0.55
C LYS A 63 28.34 -28.95 -0.89
N VAL A 64 29.40 -29.52 -1.47
CA VAL A 64 29.80 -29.29 -2.87
C VAL A 64 30.08 -30.62 -3.54
N GLY A 65 29.43 -30.90 -4.68
CA GLY A 65 29.70 -32.11 -5.47
C GLY A 65 29.50 -33.44 -4.72
N GLY A 66 28.66 -33.47 -3.67
CA GLY A 66 28.45 -34.65 -2.83
C GLY A 66 29.38 -34.74 -1.60
N GLY A 67 30.47 -33.97 -1.57
CA GLY A 67 31.35 -33.85 -0.40
C GLY A 67 30.85 -32.82 0.61
N LEU A 68 31.29 -32.97 1.86
CA LEU A 68 31.02 -32.05 2.97
C LEU A 68 32.33 -31.40 3.44
N SER A 69 32.28 -30.09 3.74
CA SER A 69 33.41 -29.39 4.37
C SER A 69 33.59 -29.81 5.83
N VAL A 70 34.70 -29.40 6.44
CA VAL A 70 34.78 -29.34 7.90
C VAL A 70 33.72 -28.35 8.45
N PRO A 71 33.19 -28.57 9.66
CA PRO A 71 32.29 -27.62 10.30
C PRO A 71 32.93 -26.24 10.48
N VAL A 72 32.22 -25.19 10.09
CA VAL A 72 32.63 -23.80 10.23
C VAL A 72 31.75 -23.12 11.27
N PRO A 73 32.31 -22.52 12.34
CA PRO A 73 31.51 -21.84 13.35
C PRO A 73 30.80 -20.61 12.77
N VAL A 74 29.53 -20.44 13.16
CA VAL A 74 28.67 -19.33 12.75
C VAL A 74 28.64 -18.28 13.86
N GLY A 75 29.56 -17.31 13.78
CA GLY A 75 29.66 -16.25 14.79
C GLY A 75 28.64 -15.10 14.66
N ARG A 76 27.91 -15.03 13.53
CA ARG A 76 26.84 -14.05 13.31
C ARG A 76 25.86 -14.54 12.25
N GLY A 77 24.72 -13.87 12.20
CA GLY A 77 23.68 -14.07 11.22
C GLY A 77 22.55 -14.96 11.70
N ILE A 78 21.39 -14.80 11.08
CA ILE A 78 20.18 -15.60 11.33
C ILE A 78 19.93 -16.55 10.16
N ARG A 79 19.38 -17.73 10.45
CA ARG A 79 19.32 -18.82 9.47
C ARG A 79 18.23 -18.58 8.42
N GLN A 80 18.65 -18.35 7.18
CA GLN A 80 17.71 -18.29 6.05
C GLN A 80 16.95 -19.62 5.90
N GLY A 81 15.64 -19.53 5.64
CA GLY A 81 14.74 -20.69 5.58
C GLY A 81 14.23 -21.19 6.94
N CYS A 82 14.75 -20.65 8.06
CA CYS A 82 14.20 -20.96 9.39
C CYS A 82 12.92 -20.14 9.66
N PRO A 83 11.82 -20.76 10.12
CA PRO A 83 10.53 -20.06 10.31
C PRO A 83 10.59 -18.84 11.24
N ILE A 84 11.43 -18.86 12.27
CA ILE A 84 11.54 -17.77 13.25
C ILE A 84 12.45 -16.62 12.79
N SER A 85 13.34 -16.85 11.81
CA SER A 85 14.38 -15.89 11.46
C SER A 85 13.83 -14.56 10.94
N GLY A 86 12.75 -14.58 10.16
CA GLY A 86 12.10 -13.35 9.70
C GLY A 86 11.53 -12.48 10.83
N GLN A 87 11.03 -13.11 11.90
CA GLN A 87 10.51 -12.40 13.07
C GLN A 87 11.66 -11.83 13.91
N LEU A 88 12.74 -12.61 14.11
CA LEU A 88 13.94 -12.13 14.79
C LEU A 88 14.56 -10.94 14.08
N TYR A 89 14.65 -10.99 12.75
CA TYR A 89 15.13 -9.86 11.94
C TYR A 89 14.25 -8.62 12.12
N SER A 90 12.93 -8.81 12.12
CA SER A 90 11.97 -7.72 12.27
C SER A 90 12.13 -7.00 13.62
N ILE A 91 12.47 -7.73 14.69
CA ILE A 91 12.79 -7.14 16.00
C ILE A 91 14.18 -6.49 15.98
N ALA A 92 15.17 -7.13 15.35
CA ALA A 92 16.54 -6.61 15.26
C ALA A 92 16.62 -5.26 14.54
N ILE A 93 15.84 -5.05 13.47
CA ILE A 93 15.84 -3.80 12.71
C ILE A 93 15.02 -2.69 13.38
N GLU A 94 14.09 -3.03 14.29
CA GLU A 94 13.16 -2.06 14.89
C GLU A 94 13.84 -0.90 15.66
N PRO A 95 14.97 -1.08 16.39
CA PRO A 95 15.70 0.04 16.99
C PRO A 95 16.09 1.12 15.98
N LEU A 96 16.53 0.74 14.77
CA LEU A 96 16.80 1.69 13.69
C LEU A 96 15.52 2.42 13.29
N LEU A 97 14.43 1.67 13.09
CA LEU A 97 13.14 2.24 12.66
C LEU A 97 12.56 3.21 13.71
N CYS A 98 12.64 2.87 15.01
CA CYS A 98 12.28 3.75 16.11
C CYS A 98 13.12 5.02 16.16
N ARG A 99 14.45 4.89 15.97
CA ARG A 99 15.34 6.04 15.92
C ARG A 99 15.00 6.95 14.74
N LEU A 100 14.78 6.38 13.55
CA LEU A 100 14.41 7.16 12.38
C LEU A 100 13.10 7.92 12.62
N ARG A 101 12.06 7.25 13.12
CA ARG A 101 10.75 7.87 13.41
C ARG A 101 10.80 8.98 14.48
N SER A 102 11.78 8.95 15.38
CA SER A 102 11.93 9.94 16.45
C SER A 102 12.83 11.12 16.08
N ARG A 103 13.78 10.92 15.15
CA ARG A 103 14.78 11.93 14.78
C ARG A 103 14.46 12.69 13.50
N LEU A 104 13.88 12.02 12.51
CA LEU A 104 13.55 12.64 11.24
C LEU A 104 12.21 13.37 11.36
N ARG A 105 12.09 14.53 10.71
CA ARG A 105 10.81 15.23 10.56
C ARG A 105 9.84 14.41 9.70
N GLY A 106 10.35 13.83 8.61
CA GLY A 106 9.55 13.06 7.66
C GLY A 106 8.50 13.91 6.95
N LEU A 107 7.54 13.27 6.27
CA LEU A 107 6.48 13.99 5.57
C LEU A 107 5.30 14.29 6.49
N CYS A 108 5.11 15.58 6.79
CA CYS A 108 3.87 16.09 7.38
C CYS A 108 2.77 16.15 6.32
N LEU A 109 1.63 15.49 6.59
CA LEU A 109 0.48 15.49 5.69
C LEU A 109 -0.35 16.77 5.91
N PRO A 110 -0.69 17.53 4.85
CA PRO A 110 -1.59 18.67 4.96
C PRO A 110 -2.93 18.28 5.54
N GLU A 111 -3.58 19.22 6.26
CA GLU A 111 -4.93 19.05 6.81
C GLU A 111 -5.08 17.85 7.78
N MET A 112 -3.97 17.32 8.29
CA MET A 112 -3.89 16.17 9.19
C MET A 112 -2.94 16.48 10.36
N SER A 113 -3.15 17.63 11.01
CA SER A 113 -2.26 18.19 12.05
C SER A 113 -2.03 17.28 13.26
N HIS A 114 -2.93 16.34 13.51
CA HIS A 114 -2.84 15.37 14.61
C HIS A 114 -2.25 14.02 14.20
N SER A 115 -2.00 13.80 12.90
CA SER A 115 -1.37 12.57 12.41
C SER A 115 0.14 12.69 12.53
N PRO A 116 0.84 11.65 13.04
CA PRO A 116 2.29 11.66 13.08
C PRO A 116 2.85 11.62 11.65
N PRO A 117 4.01 12.25 11.39
CA PRO A 117 4.57 12.32 10.05
C PRO A 117 4.91 10.95 9.48
N VAL A 118 4.88 10.85 8.15
CA VAL A 118 5.28 9.65 7.42
C VAL A 118 6.79 9.67 7.25
N VAL A 119 7.50 8.88 8.07
CA VAL A 119 8.97 8.88 8.10
C VAL A 119 9.58 7.68 7.37
N VAL A 120 9.08 6.47 7.62
CA VAL A 120 9.70 5.24 7.12
C VAL A 120 8.67 4.17 6.78
N SER A 121 8.94 3.45 5.70
CA SER A 121 8.23 2.25 5.25
C SER A 121 9.25 1.14 5.04
N ALA A 122 9.30 0.19 5.97
CA ALA A 122 10.21 -0.96 5.90
C ALA A 122 9.44 -2.23 5.54
N TYR A 123 10.02 -3.05 4.67
CA TYR A 123 9.54 -4.40 4.37
C TYR A 123 10.76 -5.33 4.35
N ALA A 124 10.92 -6.11 5.43
CA ALA A 124 12.17 -6.81 5.70
C ALA A 124 13.36 -5.85 5.63
N ASP A 125 14.32 -6.09 4.73
CA ASP A 125 15.53 -5.32 4.52
C ASP A 125 15.38 -4.13 3.57
N ASP A 126 14.28 -4.05 2.80
CA ASP A 126 13.95 -2.90 1.97
C ASP A 126 13.40 -1.76 2.84
N ILE A 127 14.21 -0.72 3.10
CA ILE A 127 13.82 0.42 3.94
C ILE A 127 13.65 1.67 3.09
N ASN A 128 12.42 2.17 3.00
CA ASN A 128 12.10 3.42 2.30
C ASN A 128 11.93 4.55 3.32
N ILE A 129 12.77 5.58 3.23
CA ILE A 129 12.83 6.70 4.16
C ILE A 129 12.36 7.96 3.44
N ILE A 130 11.50 8.72 4.09
CA ILE A 130 10.96 9.97 3.59
C ILE A 130 11.60 11.13 4.35
N ILE A 131 12.11 12.10 3.63
CA ILE A 131 12.79 13.30 4.16
C ILE A 131 12.17 14.58 3.59
N GLN A 132 12.31 15.69 4.31
CA GLN A 132 11.86 17.02 3.88
C GLN A 132 12.99 18.05 3.74
N GLY A 133 14.23 17.73 4.10
CA GLY A 133 15.35 18.67 3.91
C GLY A 133 16.70 18.18 4.42
N HIS A 134 17.66 19.11 4.48
CA HIS A 134 19.05 18.85 4.88
C HIS A 134 19.18 18.26 6.29
N THR A 135 18.38 18.73 7.25
CA THR A 135 18.41 18.25 8.64
C THR A 135 18.05 16.77 8.73
N ASP A 136 17.06 16.31 7.97
CA ASP A 136 16.65 14.91 7.97
C ASP A 136 17.74 14.00 7.39
N VAL A 137 18.49 14.48 6.39
CA VAL A 137 19.62 13.73 5.83
C VAL A 137 20.78 13.62 6.80
N GLN A 138 21.02 14.66 7.59
CA GLN A 138 22.04 14.62 8.64
C GLN A 138 21.65 13.62 9.74
N GLU A 139 20.42 13.69 10.25
CA GLU A 139 19.90 12.75 11.26
C GLU A 139 19.86 11.30 10.74
N LEU A 140 19.58 11.12 9.44
CA LEU A 140 19.66 9.82 8.77
C LEU A 140 21.09 9.27 8.81
N LYS A 141 22.10 10.08 8.43
CA LYS A 141 23.51 9.68 8.45
C LYS A 141 23.95 9.22 9.83
N GLU A 142 23.64 10.03 10.85
CA GLU A 142 24.00 9.74 12.23
C GLU A 142 23.29 8.49 12.77
N SER A 143 22.02 8.32 12.41
CA SER A 143 21.23 7.15 12.82
C SER A 143 21.73 5.86 12.19
N LEU A 144 22.09 5.89 10.90
CA LEU A 144 22.69 4.74 10.22
C LEU A 144 24.06 4.41 10.78
N ALA A 145 24.93 5.40 10.99
CA ALA A 145 26.27 5.18 11.55
C ALA A 145 26.23 4.58 12.96
N LEU A 146 25.33 5.08 13.80
CA LEU A 146 25.13 4.53 15.15
C LEU A 146 24.61 3.08 15.09
N TYR A 147 23.63 2.81 14.24
CA TYR A 147 23.07 1.48 14.09
C TYR A 147 24.08 0.48 13.52
N GLU A 148 24.87 0.87 12.52
CA GLU A 148 25.96 0.05 11.97
C GLU A 148 26.98 -0.31 13.05
N LYS A 149 27.39 0.67 13.88
CA LYS A 149 28.30 0.43 15.01
C LYS A 149 27.72 -0.51 16.07
N ALA A 150 26.41 -0.44 16.32
CA ALA A 150 25.75 -1.23 17.37
C ALA A 150 25.38 -2.66 16.92
N SER A 151 24.96 -2.83 15.66
CA SER A 151 24.35 -4.07 15.16
C SER A 151 25.21 -4.86 14.18
N SER A 152 26.34 -4.29 13.74
CA SER A 152 27.15 -4.78 12.61
C SER A 152 26.43 -4.81 11.25
N ALA A 153 25.21 -4.27 11.16
CA ALA A 153 24.50 -4.07 9.90
C ALA A 153 25.25 -3.06 9.03
N LYS A 154 25.12 -3.20 7.70
CA LYS A 154 25.81 -2.32 6.76
C LYS A 154 24.90 -2.01 5.59
N VAL A 155 24.86 -0.74 5.20
CA VAL A 155 24.11 -0.30 4.02
C VAL A 155 24.87 -0.64 2.75
N ASN A 156 24.15 -1.18 1.77
CA ASN A 156 24.64 -1.36 0.41
C ASN A 156 24.31 -0.13 -0.44
N TRP A 157 25.20 0.85 -0.40
CA TRP A 157 25.03 2.13 -1.11
C TRP A 157 24.92 1.96 -2.63
N GLY A 158 25.56 0.93 -3.21
CA GLY A 158 25.51 0.67 -4.65
C GLY A 158 24.17 0.12 -5.16
N LYS A 159 23.34 -0.45 -4.28
CA LYS A 159 21.96 -0.87 -4.60
C LYS A 159 20.89 0.08 -4.04
N SER A 160 21.31 1.05 -3.25
CA SER A 160 20.40 2.04 -2.67
C SER A 160 20.08 3.12 -3.71
N GLU A 161 18.83 3.55 -3.73
CA GLU A 161 18.31 4.51 -4.70
C GLU A 161 17.63 5.67 -3.98
N ALA A 162 17.60 6.84 -4.62
CA ALA A 162 16.90 8.00 -4.08
C ALA A 162 16.16 8.76 -5.18
N VAL A 163 15.00 9.31 -4.87
CA VAL A 163 14.19 10.10 -5.80
C VAL A 163 13.61 11.33 -5.12
N LEU A 164 13.64 12.45 -5.84
CA LEU A 164 12.96 13.68 -5.44
C LEU A 164 11.52 13.68 -5.96
N VAL A 165 10.60 14.11 -5.10
CA VAL A 165 9.19 14.36 -5.44
C VAL A 165 8.88 15.82 -5.10
N GLY A 166 8.14 16.48 -5.99
CA GLY A 166 7.83 17.91 -5.88
C GLY A 166 8.80 18.82 -6.65
N GLN A 167 8.60 20.12 -6.52
CA GLN A 167 9.39 21.17 -7.17
C GLN A 167 10.49 21.70 -6.25
N TRP A 168 11.60 20.98 -6.18
CA TRP A 168 12.76 21.39 -5.38
C TRP A 168 13.56 22.49 -6.08
N ARG A 169 13.90 23.56 -5.33
CA ARG A 169 14.90 24.55 -5.76
C ARG A 169 16.30 23.96 -5.58
N VAL A 170 17.25 24.36 -6.43
CA VAL A 170 18.60 23.76 -6.46
C VAL A 170 19.31 23.85 -5.10
N GLY A 171 19.16 24.96 -4.36
CA GLY A 171 19.76 25.13 -3.03
C GLY A 171 19.10 24.31 -1.92
N ASP A 172 17.85 23.90 -2.11
CA ASP A 172 17.09 23.17 -1.09
C ASP A 172 17.37 21.65 -1.16
N ILE A 173 17.91 21.15 -2.27
CA ILE A 173 18.15 19.72 -2.48
C ILE A 173 19.27 19.23 -1.53
N PRO A 174 18.99 18.25 -0.66
CA PRO A 174 19.96 17.83 0.34
C PRO A 174 21.01 16.86 -0.21
N SER A 175 22.22 16.92 0.35
CA SER A 175 23.36 16.09 -0.07
C SER A 175 23.30 14.68 0.55
N LEU A 176 23.10 13.67 -0.29
CA LEU A 176 22.92 12.27 0.10
C LEU A 176 24.20 11.58 0.59
N PRO A 177 24.09 10.62 1.54
CA PRO A 177 25.19 9.75 1.90
C PRO A 177 25.53 8.70 0.83
N GLY A 178 26.70 8.09 0.95
CA GLY A 178 27.06 6.87 0.22
C GLY A 178 27.24 7.04 -1.29
N GLY A 179 27.33 8.26 -1.79
CA GLY A 179 27.46 8.53 -3.23
C GLY A 179 26.18 8.34 -4.05
N ILE A 180 25.03 8.13 -3.39
CA ILE A 180 23.73 8.06 -4.08
C ILE A 180 23.43 9.42 -4.73
N ARG A 181 22.87 9.39 -5.94
CA ARG A 181 22.38 10.58 -6.63
C ARG A 181 20.86 10.61 -6.65
N TRP A 182 20.30 11.82 -6.58
CA TRP A 182 18.86 12.02 -6.73
C TRP A 182 18.40 11.69 -8.16
N GLY A 183 17.57 10.66 -8.27
CA GLY A 183 16.74 10.44 -9.44
C GLY A 183 15.60 11.45 -9.52
N ARG A 184 15.14 11.75 -10.74
CA ARG A 184 13.99 12.64 -10.99
C ARG A 184 12.77 11.93 -11.58
N ARG A 185 12.95 10.72 -12.13
CA ARG A 185 11.88 9.98 -12.81
C ARG A 185 11.04 9.13 -11.88
N GLY A 186 11.67 8.45 -10.93
CA GLY A 186 10.98 7.50 -10.06
C GLY A 186 11.94 6.55 -9.36
N ILE A 187 11.37 5.63 -8.59
CA ILE A 187 12.06 4.60 -7.83
C ILE A 187 11.23 3.31 -7.85
N LYS A 188 11.90 2.17 -7.82
CA LYS A 188 11.24 0.86 -7.75
C LYS A 188 11.08 0.43 -6.30
N VAL A 189 9.85 0.25 -5.84
CA VAL A 189 9.54 -0.23 -4.48
C VAL A 189 8.78 -1.54 -4.57
N LEU A 190 9.31 -2.62 -3.99
CA LEU A 190 8.65 -3.94 -3.94
C LEU A 190 8.13 -4.41 -5.31
N GLY A 191 8.91 -4.21 -6.37
CA GLY A 191 8.54 -4.60 -7.73
C GLY A 191 7.60 -3.65 -8.48
N VAL A 192 7.30 -2.47 -7.91
CA VAL A 192 6.42 -1.45 -8.48
C VAL A 192 7.21 -0.17 -8.75
N GLN A 193 7.19 0.31 -9.99
CA GLN A 193 7.76 1.58 -10.43
C GLN A 193 6.86 2.73 -9.95
N LEU A 194 7.36 3.59 -9.07
CA LEU A 194 6.66 4.78 -8.55
C LEU A 194 7.41 6.03 -9.01
N GLY A 195 6.72 7.04 -9.52
CA GLY A 195 7.38 8.20 -10.12
C GLY A 195 6.50 8.94 -11.10
N THR A 196 7.09 9.58 -12.11
CA THR A 196 6.37 10.24 -13.22
C THR A 196 5.45 9.27 -13.95
N GLU A 197 4.51 9.79 -14.73
CA GLU A 197 3.56 8.95 -15.47
C GLU A 197 4.28 8.00 -16.43
N GLU A 198 5.33 8.47 -17.10
CA GLU A 198 6.17 7.65 -17.99
C GLU A 198 6.85 6.52 -17.23
N PHE A 199 7.39 6.80 -16.05
CA PHE A 199 8.03 5.78 -15.23
C PHE A 199 7.03 4.73 -14.73
N GLN A 200 5.80 5.15 -14.41
CA GLN A 200 4.74 4.24 -14.00
C GLN A 200 4.21 3.35 -15.14
N LYS A 201 4.29 3.78 -16.41
CA LYS A 201 3.90 2.95 -17.58
C LYS A 201 4.70 1.65 -17.67
N GLN A 202 5.98 1.69 -17.26
CA GLN A 202 6.86 0.52 -17.19
C GLN A 202 6.34 -0.61 -16.28
N ASN A 203 5.39 -0.33 -15.38
CA ASN A 203 4.74 -1.37 -14.59
C ASN A 203 3.94 -2.35 -15.46
N TRP A 204 3.44 -1.90 -16.61
CA TRP A 204 2.55 -2.69 -17.47
C TRP A 204 3.22 -3.15 -18.77
N GLU A 205 4.38 -2.58 -19.10
CA GLU A 205 5.19 -2.99 -20.24
C GLU A 205 5.60 -4.47 -20.18
N GLY A 206 5.38 -5.18 -21.29
CA GLY A 206 5.68 -6.61 -21.44
C GLY A 206 4.87 -7.54 -20.53
N VAL A 207 3.80 -7.07 -19.87
CA VAL A 207 2.96 -7.94 -19.03
C VAL A 207 2.21 -8.97 -19.87
N LEU A 208 1.70 -8.58 -21.05
CA LEU A 208 1.08 -9.51 -21.99
C LEU A 208 2.06 -10.57 -22.46
N ASP A 209 3.26 -10.17 -22.88
CA ASP A 209 4.30 -11.10 -23.34
C ASP A 209 4.71 -12.08 -22.24
N LYS A 210 4.81 -11.60 -20.99
CA LYS A 210 5.10 -12.46 -19.83
C LYS A 210 3.99 -13.46 -19.55
N VAL A 211 2.73 -13.06 -19.71
CA VAL A 211 1.58 -13.96 -19.56
C VAL A 211 1.56 -14.99 -20.69
N GLU A 212 1.74 -14.57 -21.92
CA GLU A 212 1.81 -15.45 -23.09
C GLU A 212 2.99 -16.44 -22.97
N ALA A 213 4.16 -15.97 -22.55
CA ALA A 213 5.33 -16.81 -22.30
C ALA A 213 5.14 -17.79 -21.14
N LYS A 214 4.28 -17.47 -20.16
CA LYS A 214 3.91 -18.44 -19.12
C LYS A 214 2.94 -19.48 -19.66
N LEU A 215 1.94 -19.07 -20.43
CA LEU A 215 0.96 -19.97 -21.05
C LEU A 215 1.64 -20.92 -22.05
N SER A 216 2.59 -20.42 -22.84
CA SER A 216 3.30 -21.22 -23.85
C SER A 216 4.02 -22.44 -23.27
N LYS A 217 4.57 -22.32 -22.05
CA LYS A 217 5.21 -23.44 -21.33
C LYS A 217 4.27 -24.61 -21.02
N TRP A 218 2.96 -24.36 -21.01
CA TRP A 218 1.94 -25.36 -20.73
C TRP A 218 1.22 -25.84 -22.01
N ARG A 219 1.49 -25.22 -23.17
CA ARG A 219 0.79 -25.56 -24.42
C ARG A 219 0.99 -27.01 -24.85
N TRP A 220 2.19 -27.57 -24.66
CA TRP A 220 2.47 -28.96 -25.00
C TRP A 220 1.67 -29.97 -24.17
N LEU A 221 1.25 -29.60 -22.95
CA LEU A 221 0.40 -30.42 -22.08
C LEU A 221 -1.09 -30.25 -22.36
N LEU A 222 -1.52 -29.23 -23.12
CA LEU A 222 -2.93 -28.95 -23.37
C LEU A 222 -3.75 -30.17 -23.88
N PRO A 223 -3.22 -31.03 -24.78
CA PRO A 223 -3.94 -32.23 -25.22
C PRO A 223 -4.24 -33.23 -24.10
N GLN A 224 -3.43 -33.21 -23.03
CA GLN A 224 -3.53 -34.13 -21.89
C GLN A 224 -4.30 -33.52 -20.71
N LEU A 225 -4.57 -32.22 -20.75
CA LEU A 225 -5.23 -31.49 -19.67
C LEU A 225 -6.75 -31.49 -19.86
N SER A 226 -7.46 -31.98 -18.84
CA SER A 226 -8.90 -31.74 -18.69
C SER A 226 -9.19 -30.24 -18.57
N TYR A 227 -10.42 -29.81 -18.84
CA TYR A 227 -10.82 -28.41 -18.65
C TYR A 227 -10.57 -27.90 -17.24
N ARG A 228 -10.78 -28.73 -16.22
CA ARG A 228 -10.41 -28.42 -14.84
C ARG A 228 -8.90 -28.21 -14.68
N GLY A 229 -8.07 -29.07 -15.30
CA GLY A 229 -6.62 -28.90 -15.32
C GLY A 229 -6.19 -27.59 -15.99
N ARG A 230 -6.81 -27.23 -17.11
CA ARG A 230 -6.55 -25.95 -17.81
C ARG A 230 -6.92 -24.76 -16.92
N ALA A 231 -8.06 -24.80 -16.25
CA ALA A 231 -8.47 -23.75 -15.30
C ALA A 231 -7.48 -23.62 -14.12
N LEU A 232 -6.98 -24.73 -13.58
CA LEU A 232 -5.98 -24.72 -12.49
C LEU A 232 -4.67 -24.06 -12.94
N VAL A 233 -4.16 -24.41 -14.12
CA VAL A 233 -2.96 -23.78 -14.70
C VAL A 233 -3.16 -22.27 -14.84
N VAL A 234 -4.27 -21.85 -15.45
CA VAL A 234 -4.58 -20.44 -15.64
C VAL A 234 -4.68 -19.71 -14.29
N ASN A 235 -5.48 -20.21 -13.36
CA ASN A 235 -5.77 -19.53 -12.10
C ASN A 235 -4.55 -19.45 -11.17
N HIS A 236 -3.83 -20.56 -10.99
CA HIS A 236 -2.80 -20.68 -9.95
C HIS A 236 -1.40 -20.32 -10.44
N LEU A 237 -1.10 -20.49 -11.73
CA LEU A 237 0.27 -20.29 -12.25
C LEU A 237 0.41 -19.02 -13.09
N VAL A 238 -0.63 -18.65 -13.83
CA VAL A 238 -0.59 -17.51 -14.76
C VAL A 238 -1.22 -16.28 -14.15
N ALA A 239 -2.53 -16.30 -13.89
CA ALA A 239 -3.29 -15.17 -13.39
C ALA A 239 -2.79 -14.72 -12.00
N SER A 240 -2.36 -15.68 -11.16
CA SER A 240 -1.78 -15.40 -9.85
C SER A 240 -0.64 -14.40 -9.85
N SER A 241 0.15 -14.36 -10.93
CA SER A 241 1.27 -13.45 -11.06
C SER A 241 0.89 -11.99 -11.36
N LEU A 242 -0.37 -11.73 -11.68
CA LEU A 242 -0.90 -10.39 -11.91
C LEU A 242 -1.35 -9.72 -10.61
N TRP A 243 -1.67 -10.50 -9.56
CA TRP A 243 -2.33 -10.01 -8.34
C TRP A 243 -1.56 -8.89 -7.65
N HIS A 244 -0.26 -9.04 -7.47
CA HIS A 244 0.55 -8.02 -6.78
C HIS A 244 0.39 -6.62 -7.39
N LYS A 245 0.48 -6.52 -8.72
CA LYS A 245 0.32 -5.24 -9.44
C LYS A 245 -1.13 -4.78 -9.45
N LEU A 246 -2.08 -5.69 -9.67
CA LEU A 246 -3.51 -5.33 -9.70
C LEU A 246 -4.03 -4.87 -8.34
N ILE A 247 -3.48 -5.35 -7.23
CA ILE A 247 -3.82 -4.88 -5.88
C ILE A 247 -3.45 -3.41 -5.68
N VAL A 248 -2.28 -2.98 -6.18
CA VAL A 248 -1.72 -1.65 -5.89
C VAL A 248 -1.83 -0.63 -7.02
N LEU A 249 -2.12 -1.04 -8.26
CA LEU A 249 -2.15 -0.14 -9.41
C LEU A 249 -3.43 -0.34 -10.23
N ALA A 250 -3.92 0.75 -10.81
CA ALA A 250 -4.95 0.69 -11.84
C ALA A 250 -4.31 0.25 -13.18
N PRO A 251 -4.79 -0.83 -13.81
CA PRO A 251 -4.31 -1.21 -15.14
C PRO A 251 -4.77 -0.18 -16.18
N PRO A 252 -4.00 0.03 -17.26
CA PRO A 252 -4.43 0.88 -18.35
C PRO A 252 -5.69 0.32 -19.03
N PRO A 253 -6.53 1.19 -19.64
CA PRO A 253 -7.70 0.75 -20.38
C PRO A 253 -7.34 -0.31 -21.43
N GLY A 254 -8.18 -1.33 -21.56
CA GLY A 254 -7.98 -2.42 -22.53
C GLY A 254 -7.10 -3.57 -22.05
N LEU A 255 -6.07 -3.33 -21.22
CA LEU A 255 -5.12 -4.37 -20.82
C LEU A 255 -5.78 -5.59 -20.16
N VAL A 256 -6.72 -5.37 -19.24
CA VAL A 256 -7.45 -6.47 -18.58
C VAL A 256 -8.23 -7.31 -19.58
N LYS A 257 -8.84 -6.68 -20.59
CA LYS A 257 -9.59 -7.37 -21.65
C LYS A 257 -8.66 -8.21 -22.52
N GLU A 258 -7.47 -7.70 -22.83
CA GLU A 258 -6.47 -8.42 -23.61
C GLU A 258 -5.90 -9.61 -22.84
N LEU A 259 -5.57 -9.42 -21.56
CA LEU A 259 -5.15 -10.50 -20.67
C LEU A 259 -6.22 -11.58 -20.58
N GLN A 260 -7.48 -11.20 -20.35
CA GLN A 260 -8.59 -12.15 -20.28
C GLN A 260 -8.73 -12.95 -21.57
N ARG A 261 -8.59 -12.30 -22.73
CA ARG A 261 -8.61 -12.95 -24.04
C ARG A 261 -7.49 -13.99 -24.17
N CYS A 262 -6.26 -13.70 -23.75
CA CYS A 262 -5.17 -14.69 -23.74
C CYS A 262 -5.50 -15.91 -22.88
N LEU A 263 -6.06 -15.70 -21.68
CA LEU A 263 -6.43 -16.78 -20.77
C LEU A 263 -7.53 -17.67 -21.37
N VAL A 264 -8.57 -17.06 -21.94
CA VAL A 264 -9.70 -17.79 -22.56
C VAL A 264 -9.24 -18.54 -23.82
N ASN A 265 -8.36 -17.95 -24.63
CA ASN A 265 -7.79 -18.62 -25.81
C ASN A 265 -6.95 -19.84 -25.42
N PHE A 266 -6.13 -19.74 -24.37
CA PHE A 266 -5.38 -20.89 -23.85
C PHE A 266 -6.31 -21.99 -23.34
N PHE A 267 -7.35 -21.63 -22.59
CA PHE A 267 -8.32 -22.57 -22.04
C PHE A 267 -8.99 -23.40 -23.15
N TRP A 268 -9.43 -22.74 -24.22
CA TRP A 268 -10.15 -23.37 -25.32
C TRP A 268 -9.27 -24.05 -26.38
N SER A 269 -7.97 -23.74 -26.41
CA SER A 269 -7.06 -24.16 -27.48
C SER A 269 -7.61 -23.91 -28.89
N GLY A 270 -8.26 -22.77 -29.10
CA GLY A 270 -8.76 -22.33 -30.42
C GLY A 270 -10.22 -22.64 -30.76
N GLN A 271 -10.94 -23.45 -29.97
CA GLN A 271 -12.37 -23.71 -30.20
C GLN A 271 -13.23 -23.16 -29.08
N HIS A 272 -14.09 -22.17 -29.38
CA HIS A 272 -14.96 -21.52 -28.40
C HIS A 272 -16.39 -22.06 -28.52
N TRP A 273 -16.84 -22.81 -27.51
CA TRP A 273 -18.16 -23.49 -27.54
C TRP A 273 -19.20 -22.82 -26.63
N LEU A 274 -18.74 -22.00 -25.68
CA LEU A 274 -19.59 -21.34 -24.68
C LEU A 274 -19.21 -19.87 -24.55
N LYS A 275 -20.17 -19.05 -24.12
CA LYS A 275 -19.89 -17.67 -23.70
C LYS A 275 -18.88 -17.70 -22.55
N ALA A 276 -17.86 -16.85 -22.62
CA ALA A 276 -16.80 -16.81 -21.62
C ALA A 276 -17.32 -16.56 -20.19
N SER A 277 -18.43 -15.83 -20.03
CA SER A 277 -19.08 -15.61 -18.74
C SER A 277 -19.48 -16.91 -18.02
N VAL A 278 -19.84 -17.97 -18.76
CA VAL A 278 -20.19 -19.28 -18.19
C VAL A 278 -18.95 -19.97 -17.63
N LEU A 279 -17.78 -19.81 -18.25
CA LEU A 279 -16.53 -20.40 -17.76
C LEU A 279 -16.15 -19.87 -16.38
N TYR A 280 -16.51 -18.62 -16.10
CA TYR A 280 -16.15 -17.95 -14.86
C TYR A 280 -17.00 -18.39 -13.67
N LEU A 281 -18.16 -19.00 -13.93
CA LEU A 281 -19.04 -19.49 -12.88
C LEU A 281 -18.38 -20.63 -12.08
N PRO A 282 -18.75 -20.81 -10.81
CA PRO A 282 -18.38 -21.98 -10.04
C PRO A 282 -18.77 -23.28 -10.76
N VAL A 283 -18.05 -24.36 -10.48
CA VAL A 283 -18.37 -25.70 -11.03
C VAL A 283 -19.78 -26.15 -10.64
N ALA A 284 -20.22 -25.78 -9.43
CA ALA A 284 -21.58 -26.07 -8.94
C ALA A 284 -22.69 -25.37 -9.77
N GLU A 285 -22.37 -24.29 -10.49
CA GLU A 285 -23.28 -23.54 -11.35
C GLU A 285 -23.09 -23.88 -12.84
N GLY A 286 -22.39 -24.98 -13.14
CA GLY A 286 -22.12 -25.42 -14.52
C GLY A 286 -20.92 -24.74 -15.19
N GLY A 287 -20.17 -23.90 -14.47
CA GLY A 287 -18.94 -23.28 -14.97
C GLY A 287 -17.69 -24.13 -14.77
N GLN A 288 -16.53 -23.53 -15.00
CA GLN A 288 -15.21 -24.17 -14.83
C GLN A 288 -14.36 -23.46 -13.78
N GLY A 289 -14.89 -22.43 -13.12
CA GLY A 289 -14.19 -21.62 -12.13
C GLY A 289 -12.98 -20.87 -12.72
N LEU A 290 -12.98 -20.58 -14.02
CA LEU A 290 -11.90 -19.81 -14.65
C LEU A 290 -11.94 -18.38 -14.11
N ILE A 291 -10.80 -17.84 -13.69
CA ILE A 291 -10.80 -16.50 -13.09
C ILE A 291 -11.16 -15.41 -14.13
N ASP A 292 -12.10 -14.55 -13.76
CA ASP A 292 -12.30 -13.27 -14.43
C ASP A 292 -11.42 -12.21 -13.78
N ILE A 293 -10.43 -11.71 -14.53
CA ILE A 293 -9.47 -10.71 -14.05
C ILE A 293 -10.19 -9.41 -13.67
N GLN A 294 -11.28 -9.04 -14.37
CA GLN A 294 -12.01 -7.82 -14.08
C GLN A 294 -12.73 -7.93 -12.72
N SER A 295 -13.49 -9.01 -12.51
CA SER A 295 -14.12 -9.30 -11.21
C SER A 295 -13.10 -9.43 -10.08
N ARG A 296 -11.96 -10.08 -10.33
CA ARG A 296 -10.89 -10.20 -9.32
C ARG A 296 -10.27 -8.84 -8.97
N THR A 297 -10.09 -7.96 -9.95
CA THR A 297 -9.62 -6.59 -9.72
C THR A 297 -10.64 -5.80 -8.91
N ALA A 298 -11.93 -5.89 -9.24
CA ALA A 298 -13.00 -5.27 -8.46
C ALA A 298 -13.01 -5.77 -7.00
N ALA A 299 -12.80 -7.07 -6.78
CA ALA A 299 -12.68 -7.61 -5.42
C ALA A 299 -11.52 -7.00 -4.62
N PHE A 300 -10.34 -6.81 -5.22
CA PHE A 300 -9.22 -6.11 -4.55
C PHE A 300 -9.55 -4.65 -4.23
N ARG A 301 -10.30 -3.99 -5.10
CA ARG A 301 -10.79 -2.62 -4.87
C ARG A 301 -11.80 -2.54 -3.74
N LEU A 302 -12.74 -3.49 -3.68
CA LEU A 302 -13.68 -3.61 -2.58
C LEU A 302 -12.98 -3.91 -1.25
N GLN A 303 -11.95 -4.75 -1.24
CA GLN A 303 -11.13 -4.98 -0.05
C GLN A 303 -10.43 -3.69 0.40
N THR A 304 -9.97 -2.86 -0.55
CA THR A 304 -9.39 -1.54 -0.23
C THR A 304 -10.45 -0.61 0.38
N ALA A 305 -11.66 -0.55 -0.19
CA ALA A 305 -12.78 0.21 0.35
C ALA A 305 -13.15 -0.23 1.77
N GLN A 306 -13.21 -1.54 2.02
CA GLN A 306 -13.45 -2.10 3.34
C GLN A 306 -12.39 -1.65 4.35
N ARG A 307 -11.10 -1.67 3.97
CA ARG A 307 -10.01 -1.19 4.83
C ARG A 307 -10.07 0.32 5.06
N LEU A 308 -10.55 1.11 4.11
CA LEU A 308 -10.75 2.56 4.29
C LEU A 308 -11.88 2.88 5.28
N LEU A 309 -12.97 2.09 5.24
CA LEU A 309 -14.12 2.27 6.11
C LEU A 309 -13.85 1.83 7.55
N TYR A 310 -13.28 0.63 7.71
CA TYR A 310 -13.20 -0.07 8.98
C TYR A 310 -11.78 -0.22 9.53
N GLY A 311 -10.75 0.14 8.75
CA GLY A 311 -9.37 0.08 9.20
C GLY A 311 -9.06 1.16 10.25
N SER A 312 -8.34 0.76 11.29
CA SER A 312 -7.79 1.65 12.32
C SER A 312 -6.27 1.44 12.44
N GLY A 313 -5.54 2.51 12.81
CA GLY A 313 -4.10 2.47 13.13
C GLY A 313 -3.12 2.28 11.95
N GLN A 314 -3.59 1.97 10.74
CA GLN A 314 -2.73 1.74 9.58
C GLN A 314 -2.25 3.06 8.97
N ARG A 315 -0.93 3.26 8.89
CA ARG A 315 -0.30 4.53 8.46
C ARG A 315 -0.60 4.97 7.02
N TRP A 316 -0.97 4.04 6.14
CA TRP A 316 -1.33 4.37 4.76
C TRP A 316 -2.74 4.99 4.65
N LEU A 317 -3.57 4.88 5.69
CA LEU A 317 -4.94 5.44 5.67
C LEU A 317 -4.93 6.96 5.62
N ASP A 318 -3.98 7.62 6.26
CA ASP A 318 -3.93 9.08 6.30
C ASP A 318 -3.64 9.71 4.93
N PRO A 319 -2.59 9.32 4.18
CA PRO A 319 -2.41 9.82 2.82
C PRO A 319 -3.56 9.37 1.90
N ALA A 320 -4.11 8.17 2.07
CA ALA A 320 -5.27 7.71 1.31
C ALA A 320 -6.51 8.61 1.50
N ARG A 321 -6.81 8.99 2.76
CA ARG A 321 -7.91 9.89 3.10
C ARG A 321 -7.72 11.27 2.48
N LEU A 322 -6.49 11.77 2.50
CA LEU A 322 -6.15 13.06 1.89
C LEU A 322 -6.37 13.03 0.36
N LEU A 323 -5.96 11.95 -0.30
CA LEU A 323 -6.22 11.74 -1.73
C LEU A 323 -7.71 11.67 -2.05
N LEU A 324 -8.51 11.04 -1.18
CA LEU A 324 -9.96 10.97 -1.33
C LEU A 324 -10.63 12.35 -1.24
N ARG A 325 -10.16 13.25 -0.36
CA ARG A 325 -10.72 14.61 -0.21
C ARG A 325 -10.72 15.44 -1.49
N LYS A 326 -9.86 15.10 -2.45
CA LYS A 326 -9.80 15.76 -3.76
C LYS A 326 -10.99 15.43 -4.68
N ALA A 327 -11.82 14.43 -4.36
CA ALA A 327 -12.99 14.08 -5.17
C ALA A 327 -13.98 15.25 -5.27
N GLY A 328 -14.13 15.83 -6.46
CA GLY A 328 -15.23 16.75 -6.78
C GLY A 328 -15.40 17.93 -5.82
N ARG A 329 -14.31 18.37 -5.17
CA ARG A 329 -14.30 19.39 -4.09
C ARG A 329 -15.24 19.07 -2.91
N LEU A 330 -15.56 17.80 -2.69
CA LEU A 330 -16.43 17.37 -1.59
C LEU A 330 -15.71 17.40 -0.23
N GLY A 331 -14.38 17.41 -0.21
CA GLY A 331 -13.58 17.39 1.03
C GLY A 331 -13.84 16.18 1.94
N MET A 332 -14.50 15.15 1.40
CA MET A 332 -14.84 13.92 2.09
C MET A 332 -13.71 12.91 1.94
N ASP A 333 -13.43 12.16 3.00
CA ASP A 333 -12.42 11.10 3.00
C ASP A 333 -13.08 9.72 2.73
N LYS A 334 -13.09 8.80 3.71
CA LYS A 334 -13.80 7.52 3.63
C LYS A 334 -15.32 7.70 3.44
N HIS A 335 -15.86 8.86 3.82
CA HIS A 335 -17.30 9.17 3.71
C HIS A 335 -17.80 9.21 2.26
N LEU A 336 -16.90 9.33 1.27
CA LEU A 336 -17.26 9.16 -0.14
C LEU A 336 -17.86 7.79 -0.45
N LEU A 337 -17.57 6.77 0.35
CA LEU A 337 -18.13 5.43 0.21
C LEU A 337 -19.55 5.33 0.81
N LEU A 338 -20.01 6.35 1.55
CA LEU A 338 -21.31 6.36 2.25
C LEU A 338 -22.36 7.26 1.57
N ILE A 339 -21.96 8.04 0.56
CA ILE A 339 -22.87 8.86 -0.25
C ILE A 339 -23.45 8.08 -1.43
N ARG A 340 -24.50 8.60 -2.08
CA ARG A 340 -24.93 8.13 -3.41
C ARG A 340 -23.83 8.37 -4.44
N THR A 341 -22.97 7.38 -4.60
CA THR A 341 -21.78 7.44 -5.44
C THR A 341 -22.11 7.59 -6.93
N THR A 342 -23.29 7.18 -7.40
CA THR A 342 -23.74 7.38 -8.80
C THR A 342 -23.90 8.85 -9.20
N LYS A 343 -23.90 9.79 -8.23
CA LYS A 343 -23.94 11.25 -8.45
C LYS A 343 -22.71 11.98 -7.88
N ALA A 344 -21.66 11.25 -7.54
CA ALA A 344 -20.43 11.84 -7.02
C ALA A 344 -19.51 12.26 -8.16
N ASP A 345 -19.05 13.51 -8.13
CA ASP A 345 -18.00 13.97 -9.03
C ASP A 345 -16.66 13.36 -8.55
N LEU A 346 -16.02 12.58 -9.43
CA LEU A 346 -14.76 11.88 -9.16
C LEU A 346 -13.55 12.58 -9.81
N THR A 347 -13.73 13.82 -10.29
CA THR A 347 -12.61 14.67 -10.72
C THR A 347 -11.63 14.89 -9.56
N GLY A 348 -10.34 15.03 -9.89
CA GLY A 348 -9.26 15.20 -8.90
C GLY A 348 -8.73 13.91 -8.25
N LEU A 349 -9.45 12.78 -8.34
CA LEU A 349 -8.96 11.51 -7.82
C LEU A 349 -7.89 10.87 -8.70
N THR A 350 -6.94 10.19 -8.05
CA THR A 350 -5.98 9.32 -8.75
C THR A 350 -6.70 8.16 -9.42
N SER A 351 -6.10 7.61 -10.48
CA SER A 351 -6.65 6.47 -11.23
C SER A 351 -6.99 5.28 -10.33
N PHE A 352 -6.17 5.06 -9.29
CA PHE A 352 -6.41 4.02 -8.30
C PHE A 352 -7.68 4.26 -7.49
N TYR A 353 -7.85 5.41 -6.82
CA TYR A 353 -9.05 5.65 -5.99
C TYR A 353 -10.31 5.81 -6.82
N ARG A 354 -10.21 6.31 -8.06
CA ARG A 354 -11.32 6.26 -9.01
C ARG A 354 -11.76 4.81 -9.27
N SER A 355 -10.81 3.90 -9.50
CA SER A 355 -11.14 2.47 -9.67
C SER A 355 -11.71 1.83 -8.39
N VAL A 356 -11.34 2.32 -7.21
CA VAL A 356 -11.95 1.89 -5.93
C VAL A 356 -13.42 2.29 -5.86
N LEU A 357 -13.74 3.56 -6.14
CA LEU A 357 -15.11 4.05 -6.10
C LEU A 357 -15.98 3.45 -7.20
N ASN A 358 -15.45 3.25 -8.40
CA ASN A 358 -16.16 2.56 -9.48
C ASN A 358 -16.50 1.11 -9.10
N ALA A 359 -15.59 0.40 -8.44
CA ALA A 359 -15.88 -0.95 -7.94
C ALA A 359 -16.89 -0.92 -6.79
N TRP A 360 -16.84 0.08 -5.91
CA TRP A 360 -17.82 0.24 -4.84
C TRP A 360 -19.24 0.48 -5.36
N GLN A 361 -19.38 1.24 -6.46
CA GLN A 361 -20.66 1.52 -7.12
C GLN A 361 -21.37 0.28 -7.69
N THR A 362 -20.68 -0.85 -7.87
CA THR A 362 -21.33 -2.08 -8.34
C THR A 362 -22.14 -2.76 -7.23
N LEU A 363 -21.91 -2.39 -5.97
CA LEU A 363 -22.67 -2.91 -4.82
C LEU A 363 -23.91 -2.06 -4.57
N LYS A 364 -25.05 -2.72 -4.38
CA LYS A 364 -26.27 -2.07 -3.91
C LYS A 364 -26.19 -1.91 -2.39
N VAL A 365 -25.95 -0.69 -1.92
CA VAL A 365 -25.97 -0.37 -0.49
C VAL A 365 -27.40 -0.04 -0.08
N THR A 366 -27.97 -0.83 0.83
CA THR A 366 -29.28 -0.58 1.44
C THR A 366 -29.11 -0.36 2.92
N ARG A 367 -29.68 0.73 3.45
CA ARG A 367 -29.75 0.96 4.90
C ARG A 367 -31.05 0.38 5.43
N THR A 368 -30.94 -0.44 6.48
CA THR A 368 -32.07 -1.09 7.14
C THR A 368 -32.58 -0.19 8.28
N PRO A 369 -33.82 0.33 8.23
CA PRO A 369 -34.33 1.36 9.15
C PRO A 369 -34.61 0.86 10.58
N ASP A 370 -34.59 -0.45 10.80
CA ASP A 370 -34.85 -1.17 12.05
C ASP A 370 -33.66 -1.15 13.04
N GLN A 371 -32.51 -0.57 12.66
CA GLN A 371 -31.38 -0.45 13.56
C GLN A 371 -31.54 0.75 14.51
N ARG A 372 -31.43 0.51 15.82
CA ARG A 372 -31.26 1.59 16.80
C ARG A 372 -30.05 2.44 16.40
N PRO A 373 -30.21 3.76 16.20
CA PRO A 373 -29.12 4.62 15.79
C PRO A 373 -28.00 4.60 16.85
N GLY A 374 -26.79 4.21 16.46
CA GLY A 374 -25.62 4.19 17.33
C GLY A 374 -24.67 5.36 17.06
N MET A 375 -23.47 5.32 17.65
CA MET A 375 -22.44 6.35 17.42
C MET A 375 -22.00 6.44 15.95
N TRP A 376 -22.23 5.39 15.14
CA TRP A 376 -21.94 5.37 13.71
C TRP A 376 -22.70 6.46 12.93
N VAL A 377 -23.84 6.92 13.41
CA VAL A 377 -24.64 7.99 12.77
C VAL A 377 -23.88 9.31 12.72
N PHE A 378 -22.97 9.55 13.67
CA PHE A 378 -22.12 10.74 13.65
C PHE A 378 -21.06 10.71 12.54
N GLU A 379 -20.79 9.52 11.97
CA GLU A 379 -19.95 9.32 10.80
C GLU A 379 -20.75 9.35 9.49
N GLU A 380 -22.02 9.74 9.51
CA GLU A 380 -22.81 9.85 8.29
C GLU A 380 -22.56 11.20 7.61
N PRO A 381 -22.27 11.24 6.29
CA PRO A 381 -22.04 12.49 5.57
C PRO A 381 -23.29 13.37 5.56
N LEU A 382 -23.10 14.68 5.62
CA LEU A 382 -24.22 15.64 5.61
C LEU A 382 -24.84 15.77 4.21
N GLN A 383 -24.00 15.72 3.17
CA GLN A 383 -24.43 15.90 1.79
C GLN A 383 -24.57 14.56 1.07
N LYS A 384 -25.49 14.51 0.10
CA LYS A 384 -25.70 13.34 -0.79
C LYS A 384 -25.91 12.03 -0.01
N ASN A 385 -26.54 12.14 1.16
CA ASN A 385 -26.81 11.05 2.07
C ASN A 385 -28.32 10.73 2.11
N ASP A 386 -28.65 9.45 1.93
CA ASP A 386 -30.03 8.97 1.90
C ASP A 386 -30.73 8.95 3.26
N LEU A 387 -29.97 9.04 4.36
CA LEU A 387 -30.56 9.13 5.70
C LEU A 387 -31.15 10.50 6.02
N PHE A 388 -30.64 11.56 5.39
CA PHE A 388 -31.03 12.93 5.67
C PHE A 388 -31.52 13.62 4.38
N PRO A 389 -32.73 13.27 3.89
CA PRO A 389 -33.32 13.87 2.70
C PRO A 389 -33.84 15.28 3.02
N THR A 390 -32.95 16.17 3.43
CA THR A 390 -33.29 17.55 3.79
C THR A 390 -32.88 18.48 2.66
N ALA A 391 -33.79 19.39 2.27
CA ALA A 391 -33.53 20.39 1.23
C ALA A 391 -32.32 21.29 1.58
N THR A 392 -32.08 21.52 2.87
CA THR A 392 -30.97 22.32 3.41
C THR A 392 -29.61 21.75 3.01
N PHE A 393 -29.36 20.47 3.26
CA PHE A 393 -28.09 19.81 2.91
C PHE A 393 -27.98 19.38 1.44
N SER A 394 -29.06 19.58 0.67
CA SER A 394 -29.06 19.41 -0.79
C SER A 394 -28.62 20.67 -1.53
N SER A 395 -28.53 21.82 -0.84
CA SER A 395 -28.04 23.08 -1.41
C SER A 395 -26.55 23.01 -1.72
N ALA A 396 -26.18 23.22 -2.98
CA ALA A 396 -24.78 23.25 -3.42
C ALA A 396 -23.98 24.37 -2.73
N ALA A 397 -24.57 25.54 -2.53
CA ALA A 397 -23.90 26.69 -1.91
C ALA A 397 -23.63 26.47 -0.41
N LEU A 398 -24.62 25.92 0.33
CA LEU A 398 -24.42 25.52 1.71
C LEU A 398 -23.38 24.40 1.79
N GLY A 399 -23.44 23.47 0.84
CA GLY A 399 -22.55 22.33 0.79
C GLY A 399 -21.08 22.74 0.66
N THR A 400 -20.77 23.63 -0.28
CA THR A 400 -19.40 24.15 -0.46
C THR A 400 -18.90 24.84 0.80
N LYS A 401 -19.71 25.71 1.41
CA LYS A 401 -19.33 26.43 2.64
C LYS A 401 -19.10 25.48 3.83
N CYS A 402 -19.93 24.44 3.96
CA CYS A 402 -19.72 23.41 4.99
C CYS A 402 -18.41 22.66 4.76
N VAL A 403 -18.06 22.33 3.51
CA VAL A 403 -16.79 21.67 3.18
C VAL A 403 -15.60 22.58 3.48
N GLU A 404 -15.66 23.85 3.11
CA GLU A 404 -14.64 24.87 3.44
C GLU A 404 -14.46 25.04 4.95
N ALA A 405 -15.55 24.93 5.72
CA ALA A 405 -15.55 24.92 7.17
C ALA A 405 -15.09 23.60 7.81
N GLY A 406 -14.80 22.56 7.02
CA GLY A 406 -14.45 21.21 7.52
C GLY A 406 -15.63 20.41 8.07
N ILE A 407 -16.86 20.84 7.82
CA ILE A 407 -18.12 20.28 8.33
C ILE A 407 -18.73 19.35 7.28
N THR A 408 -18.28 18.09 7.26
CA THR A 408 -18.66 17.11 6.23
C THR A 408 -19.59 16.01 6.74
N LYS A 409 -19.65 15.78 8.06
CA LYS A 409 -20.43 14.71 8.70
C LYS A 409 -21.28 15.22 9.87
N LEU A 410 -22.32 14.45 10.22
CA LEU A 410 -23.25 14.83 11.29
C LEU A 410 -22.57 15.08 12.64
N GLY A 411 -21.54 14.30 12.98
CA GLY A 411 -20.77 14.48 14.20
C GLY A 411 -20.07 15.83 14.32
N HIS A 412 -19.77 16.50 13.20
CA HIS A 412 -19.17 17.84 13.22
C HIS A 412 -20.19 18.89 13.70
N LEU A 413 -21.47 18.73 13.38
CA LEU A 413 -22.53 19.62 13.86
C LEU A 413 -22.72 19.51 15.37
N LYS A 414 -22.67 18.29 15.93
CA LYS A 414 -22.83 18.09 17.39
C LYS A 414 -21.75 18.77 18.23
N ARG A 415 -20.56 18.99 17.66
CA ARG A 415 -19.40 19.59 18.36
C ARG A 415 -19.29 21.10 18.20
N THR A 416 -20.18 21.72 17.43
CA THR A 416 -20.07 23.12 17.05
C THR A 416 -21.33 23.86 17.49
N SER A 417 -21.22 24.95 18.26
CA SER A 417 -22.39 25.75 18.63
C SER A 417 -22.97 26.43 17.38
N VAL A 418 -24.26 26.76 17.40
CA VAL A 418 -24.94 27.45 16.27
C VAL A 418 -24.26 28.78 15.94
N GLU A 419 -23.80 29.51 16.94
CA GLU A 419 -23.06 30.77 16.77
C GLU A 419 -21.71 30.56 16.08
N THR A 420 -20.96 29.53 16.50
CA THR A 420 -19.69 29.16 15.85
C THR A 420 -19.94 28.68 14.42
N LEU A 421 -20.98 27.88 14.18
CA LEU A 421 -21.40 27.45 12.84
C LEU A 421 -21.73 28.63 11.92
N CYS A 422 -22.54 29.58 12.38
CA CYS A 422 -22.89 30.78 11.61
C CYS A 422 -21.67 31.64 11.28
N HIS A 423 -20.70 31.72 12.21
CA HIS A 423 -19.43 32.42 12.01
C HIS A 423 -18.52 31.68 11.01
N THR A 424 -18.32 30.36 11.17
CA THR A 424 -17.43 29.56 10.31
C THR A 424 -17.98 29.37 8.90
N ILE A 425 -19.30 29.21 8.74
CA ILE A 425 -19.97 29.04 7.43
C ILE A 425 -20.31 30.41 6.80
N ASN A 426 -20.15 31.52 7.53
CA ASN A 426 -20.50 32.88 7.12
C ASN A 426 -21.95 32.96 6.58
N ILE A 427 -22.91 32.54 7.41
CA ILE A 427 -24.35 32.58 7.10
C ILE A 427 -25.09 33.27 8.25
N LYS A 428 -25.83 34.34 7.93
CA LYS A 428 -26.74 35.07 8.85
C LYS A 428 -28.20 34.62 8.74
N SER A 429 -28.47 33.53 8.00
CA SER A 429 -29.84 33.10 7.68
C SER A 429 -30.45 32.26 8.79
N SER A 430 -31.70 32.54 9.14
CA SER A 430 -32.58 31.75 10.01
C SER A 430 -32.83 30.31 9.53
N LYS A 431 -32.32 29.91 8.35
CA LYS A 431 -32.41 28.55 7.79
C LYS A 431 -31.33 27.57 8.29
N VAL A 432 -30.34 28.05 9.04
CA VAL A 432 -29.25 27.23 9.62
C VAL A 432 -29.58 26.78 11.05
N ILE A 433 -30.45 27.54 11.73
CA ILE A 433 -31.11 27.15 12.98
C ILE A 433 -32.21 26.16 12.62
#